data_AF-A0ABD3UGW1-F1
#
_entry.id   AF-A0ABD3UGW1-F1
#
_cell.length_a   1.000
_cell.length_b   1.000
_cell.length_c   1.000
_cell.angle_alpha   90.00
_cell.angle_beta   90.00
_cell.angle_gamma   90.00
#
_symmetry.space_group_name_H-M   'P 1'
#
loop_
_entity.id
_entity.type
_entity.pdbx_description
1 polymer ?
#
loop_
_entity_poly.entity_id
_entity_poly.type
_entity_poly.pdbx_seq_one_letter_code
_entity_poly.pdbx_strand_id
1 'polypeptide(L)'
;MENSDSNNIAAVIFDLDGTLLNTEQLTKNILKEFLAKYGKVQDSEKEKKRLGVTFNESSLAIVNDYDLPLTPEEFGQEIIPMYHGKWLQAKALPGADRLMKHLHEHGVPFALASNSLRKNIDGKISHRDGWKERFMVILGSDQVKSGKPSPDIFLEAAKRMGVDPSHCLVIEDSLVGVKAGKAAGMKVVAVPSLQIEIDSYSIADSILHSLLEFQPELWGLPHFRDWIDNALPIEPIHLSGVFSNGHLQIADNGPSFLPDQIWGLYIGWAKFDGHKVSKAVISLGWSLGCCKSKRKIQVCILDGNDENEYDAEMHIVLVGFLQRSIRAGNILNNLDIVDEDKSSADAALNIAPFSKESLRNFLQGHTDEDNFAP
;
A
#
# COMPACT_ATOMS: atom_id res chain seq x y z
N MET A 1 18.16 27.41 23.09
CA MET A 1 17.89 27.57 21.64
C MET A 1 18.13 26.22 21.02
N GLU A 2 17.13 25.35 21.04
CA GLU A 2 17.23 23.99 20.50
C GLU A 2 15.98 23.72 19.64
N ASN A 3 16.22 23.11 18.47
CA ASN A 3 15.28 22.43 17.57
C ASN A 3 14.31 23.27 16.73
N SER A 4 14.83 24.06 15.77
CA SER A 4 14.09 24.38 14.53
C SER A 4 14.59 23.62 13.30
N ASP A 5 15.79 23.03 13.33
CA ASP A 5 16.45 22.48 12.14
C ASP A 5 16.31 20.96 11.97
N SER A 6 15.79 20.24 12.98
CA SER A 6 15.74 18.77 13.01
C SER A 6 14.66 18.13 12.13
N ASN A 7 13.77 18.94 11.54
CA ASN A 7 12.67 18.47 10.68
C ASN A 7 12.89 18.75 9.20
N ASN A 8 14.05 19.28 8.79
CA ASN A 8 14.29 19.59 7.39
C ASN A 8 14.87 18.37 6.66
N ILE A 9 14.00 17.59 6.03
CA ILE A 9 14.40 16.43 5.20
C ILE A 9 14.88 16.91 3.84
N ALA A 10 16.05 16.42 3.43
CA ALA A 10 16.66 16.71 2.14
C ALA A 10 16.50 15.56 1.13
N ALA A 11 16.25 14.33 1.58
CA ALA A 11 16.04 13.17 0.71
C ALA A 11 15.08 12.15 1.30
N VAL A 12 14.40 11.39 0.44
CA VAL A 12 13.50 10.30 0.84
C VAL A 12 14.06 8.95 0.38
N ILE A 13 13.99 7.92 1.22
CA ILE A 13 14.37 6.56 0.86
C ILE A 13 13.17 5.64 1.07
N PHE A 14 12.72 5.02 0.00
CA PHE A 14 11.58 4.12 0.02
C PHE A 14 12.05 2.66 0.15
N ASP A 15 11.31 1.86 0.92
CA ASP A 15 11.22 0.43 0.63
C ASP A 15 10.34 0.17 -0.61
N LEU A 16 10.31 -1.07 -1.11
CA LEU A 16 9.57 -1.48 -2.29
C LEU A 16 8.34 -2.32 -1.94
N ASP A 17 8.56 -3.43 -1.25
CA ASP A 17 7.62 -4.55 -1.17
C ASP A 17 6.69 -4.34 0.01
N GLY A 18 5.41 -4.04 -0.24
CA GLY A 18 4.46 -3.67 0.81
C GLY A 18 4.45 -2.17 1.13
N THR A 19 5.45 -1.40 0.68
CA THR A 19 5.51 0.06 0.77
C THR A 19 5.07 0.76 -0.52
N LEU A 20 5.76 0.52 -1.64
CA LEU A 20 5.43 1.14 -2.94
C LEU A 20 4.60 0.21 -3.83
N LEU A 21 4.83 -1.10 -3.76
CA LEU A 21 4.15 -2.12 -4.55
C LEU A 21 3.43 -3.12 -3.66
N ASN A 22 2.23 -3.54 -4.07
CA ASN A 22 1.49 -4.60 -3.40
C ASN A 22 1.99 -5.99 -3.83
N THR A 23 3.23 -6.35 -3.46
CA THR A 23 3.85 -7.64 -3.85
C THR A 23 3.53 -8.78 -2.88
N GLU A 24 3.36 -8.50 -1.59
CA GLU A 24 3.12 -9.53 -0.58
C GLU A 24 1.83 -10.31 -0.86
N GLN A 25 0.72 -9.61 -1.13
CA GLN A 25 -0.56 -10.25 -1.41
C GLN A 25 -0.56 -11.04 -2.73
N LEU A 26 0.14 -10.54 -3.75
CA LEU A 26 0.24 -11.22 -5.04
C LEU A 26 1.06 -12.52 -4.96
N THR A 27 1.95 -12.61 -3.99
CA THR A 27 2.91 -13.70 -3.90
C THR A 27 2.66 -14.64 -2.72
N LYS A 28 1.67 -14.34 -1.88
CA LYS A 28 1.32 -15.10 -0.66
C LYS A 28 1.17 -16.61 -0.86
N ASN A 29 0.63 -17.03 -2.00
CA ASN A 29 0.35 -18.44 -2.29
C ASN A 29 1.50 -19.16 -3.01
N ILE A 30 2.51 -18.45 -3.49
CA ILE A 30 3.57 -19.04 -4.32
C ILE A 30 4.36 -20.07 -3.53
N LEU A 31 4.74 -19.76 -2.30
CA LEU A 31 5.47 -20.71 -1.46
C LEU A 31 4.61 -21.94 -1.13
N LYS A 32 3.31 -21.76 -0.86
CA LYS A 32 2.37 -22.87 -0.66
C LYS A 32 2.30 -23.78 -1.88
N GLU A 33 2.15 -23.20 -3.08
CA GLU A 33 2.12 -23.93 -4.35
C GLU A 33 3.44 -24.66 -4.61
N PHE A 34 4.58 -24.03 -4.29
CA PHE A 34 5.90 -24.62 -4.41
C PHE A 34 6.06 -25.82 -3.46
N LEU A 35 5.76 -25.65 -2.18
CA LEU A 35 5.86 -26.69 -1.15
C LEU A 35 4.97 -27.91 -1.45
N ALA A 36 3.80 -27.70 -2.06
CA ALA A 36 2.91 -28.77 -2.46
C ALA A 36 3.56 -29.75 -3.46
N LYS A 37 4.48 -29.28 -4.32
CA LYS A 37 5.25 -30.15 -5.25
C LYS A 37 6.14 -31.17 -4.51
N TYR A 38 6.54 -30.84 -3.29
CA TYR A 38 7.36 -31.67 -2.41
C TYR A 38 6.53 -32.38 -1.32
N GLY A 39 5.19 -32.34 -1.41
CA GLY A 39 4.30 -32.94 -0.42
C GLY A 39 4.32 -32.24 0.94
N LYS A 40 4.76 -30.98 0.99
CA LYS A 40 4.87 -30.17 2.21
C LYS A 40 3.71 -29.18 2.32
N VAL A 41 3.33 -28.84 3.54
CA VAL A 41 2.28 -27.85 3.84
C VAL A 41 2.92 -26.64 4.49
N GLN A 42 2.57 -25.44 4.01
CA GLN A 42 3.08 -24.18 4.54
C GLN A 42 2.64 -23.98 6.00
N ASP A 43 3.57 -23.54 6.83
CA ASP A 43 3.39 -23.23 8.25
C ASP A 43 3.41 -21.71 8.46
N SER A 44 2.29 -21.15 8.88
CA SER A 44 2.12 -19.70 9.06
C SER A 44 3.03 -19.10 10.12
N GLU A 45 3.39 -19.83 11.18
CA GLU A 45 4.25 -19.31 12.25
C GLU A 45 5.71 -19.26 11.79
N LYS A 46 6.12 -20.20 10.93
CA LYS A 46 7.43 -20.14 10.26
C LYS A 46 7.48 -18.97 9.28
N GLU A 47 6.41 -18.72 8.52
CA GLU A 47 6.36 -17.56 7.60
C GLU A 47 6.47 -16.23 8.34
N LYS A 48 5.74 -16.05 9.44
CA LYS A 48 5.81 -14.82 10.24
C LYS A 48 7.24 -14.49 10.69
N LYS A 49 8.02 -15.51 11.07
CA LYS A 49 9.42 -15.34 11.48
C LYS A 49 10.36 -14.93 10.34
N ARG A 50 9.94 -15.11 9.08
CA ARG A 50 10.69 -14.73 7.88
C ARG A 50 10.33 -13.36 7.33
N LEU A 51 9.32 -12.67 7.87
CA LEU A 51 8.93 -11.35 7.37
C LEU A 51 10.11 -10.36 7.46
N GLY A 52 10.38 -9.67 6.35
CA GLY A 52 11.43 -8.66 6.24
C GLY A 52 12.87 -9.17 6.16
N VAL A 53 13.15 -10.48 6.22
CA VAL A 53 14.53 -11.01 6.07
C VAL A 53 15.00 -10.98 4.61
N THR A 54 16.31 -11.14 4.38
CA THR A 54 16.83 -11.15 3.00
C THR A 54 16.42 -12.40 2.23
N PHE A 55 16.44 -12.33 0.90
CA PHE A 55 16.11 -13.49 0.04
C PHE A 55 16.97 -14.72 0.33
N ASN A 56 18.27 -14.53 0.58
CA ASN A 56 19.20 -15.63 0.84
C ASN A 56 18.93 -16.29 2.20
N GLU A 57 18.69 -15.50 3.25
CA GLU A 57 18.32 -15.99 4.58
C GLU A 57 16.98 -16.74 4.53
N SER A 58 16.00 -16.19 3.80
CA SER A 58 14.69 -16.82 3.61
C SER A 58 14.80 -18.16 2.86
N SER A 59 15.60 -18.21 1.79
CA SER A 59 15.82 -19.44 1.01
C SER A 59 16.46 -20.55 1.86
N LEU A 60 17.48 -20.21 2.64
CA LEU A 60 18.12 -21.14 3.57
C LEU A 60 17.13 -21.63 4.63
N ALA A 61 16.36 -20.72 5.23
CA ALA A 61 15.36 -21.06 6.23
C ALA A 61 14.28 -21.99 5.66
N ILE A 62 13.75 -21.73 4.46
CA ILE A 62 12.70 -22.55 3.83
C ILE A 62 13.21 -23.96 3.52
N VAL A 63 14.40 -24.09 2.95
CA VAL A 63 15.01 -25.40 2.66
C VAL A 63 15.12 -26.24 3.94
N ASN A 64 15.61 -25.65 5.03
CA ASN A 64 15.77 -26.33 6.30
C ASN A 64 14.43 -26.62 6.99
N ASP A 65 13.53 -25.63 7.04
CA ASP A 65 12.27 -25.70 7.78
C ASP A 65 11.30 -26.76 7.24
N TYR A 66 11.40 -27.07 5.95
CA TYR A 66 10.53 -28.02 5.27
C TYR A 66 11.27 -29.28 4.82
N ASP A 67 12.54 -29.47 5.19
CA ASP A 67 13.40 -30.57 4.77
C ASP A 67 13.34 -30.80 3.25
N LEU A 68 13.58 -29.74 2.47
CA LEU A 68 13.53 -29.80 1.02
C LEU A 68 14.79 -30.49 0.49
N PRO A 69 14.68 -31.34 -0.55
CA PRO A 69 15.83 -32.00 -1.17
C PRO A 69 16.54 -31.07 -2.17
N LEU A 70 16.77 -29.81 -1.78
CA LEU A 70 17.37 -28.75 -2.59
C LEU A 70 18.40 -27.99 -1.78
N THR A 71 19.39 -27.40 -2.45
CA THR A 71 20.19 -26.30 -1.90
C THR A 71 19.40 -24.99 -1.91
N PRO A 72 19.77 -23.97 -1.10
CA PRO A 72 19.15 -22.64 -1.17
C PRO A 72 19.22 -22.01 -2.56
N GLU A 73 20.32 -22.26 -3.29
CA GLU A 73 20.51 -21.80 -4.66
C GLU A 73 19.53 -22.47 -5.63
N GLU A 74 19.37 -23.79 -5.56
CA GLU A 74 18.41 -24.55 -6.39
C GLU A 74 16.97 -24.13 -6.07
N PHE A 75 16.62 -23.99 -4.79
CA PHE A 75 15.33 -23.45 -4.36
C PHE A 75 15.07 -22.08 -5.00
N GLY A 76 16.05 -21.18 -4.94
CA GLY A 76 15.94 -19.87 -5.56
C GLY A 76 15.76 -19.92 -7.08
N GLN A 77 16.44 -20.83 -7.76
CA GLN A 77 16.30 -21.03 -9.21
C GLN A 77 14.90 -21.52 -9.59
N GLU A 78 14.28 -22.37 -8.77
CA GLU A 78 12.95 -22.89 -9.06
C GLU A 78 11.82 -21.92 -8.69
N ILE A 79 11.93 -21.20 -7.57
CA ILE A 79 10.83 -20.37 -7.05
C ILE A 79 10.79 -18.97 -7.69
N ILE A 80 11.93 -18.38 -8.04
CA ILE A 80 11.99 -17.01 -8.61
C ILE A 80 11.17 -16.86 -9.90
N PRO A 81 11.18 -17.80 -10.86
CA PRO A 81 10.32 -17.72 -12.04
C PRO A 81 8.82 -17.66 -11.70
N MET A 82 8.39 -18.38 -10.64
CA MET A 82 7.01 -18.33 -10.16
C MET A 82 6.66 -16.93 -9.62
N TYR A 83 7.58 -16.31 -8.86
CA TYR A 83 7.43 -14.94 -8.39
C TYR A 83 7.40 -13.93 -9.54
N HIS A 84 8.32 -14.04 -10.51
CA HIS A 84 8.43 -13.10 -11.61
C HIS A 84 7.14 -13.00 -12.45
N GLY A 85 6.48 -14.13 -12.71
CA GLY A 85 5.19 -14.15 -13.41
C GLY A 85 4.08 -13.37 -12.69
N LYS A 86 4.15 -13.27 -11.35
CA LYS A 86 3.20 -12.49 -10.53
C LYS A 86 3.63 -11.03 -10.36
N TRP A 87 4.93 -10.74 -10.31
CA TRP A 87 5.44 -9.37 -10.17
C TRP A 87 5.02 -8.45 -11.32
N LEU A 88 4.88 -8.96 -12.53
CA LEU A 88 4.35 -8.20 -13.68
C LEU A 88 2.91 -7.69 -13.46
N GLN A 89 2.19 -8.27 -12.50
CA GLN A 89 0.83 -7.86 -12.13
C GLN A 89 0.83 -6.94 -10.89
N ALA A 90 1.99 -6.65 -10.30
CA ALA A 90 2.13 -5.81 -9.12
C ALA A 90 1.61 -4.41 -9.38
N LYS A 91 0.58 -4.04 -8.61
CA LYS A 91 0.01 -2.70 -8.55
C LYS A 91 0.78 -1.82 -7.57
N ALA A 92 1.00 -0.56 -7.95
CA ALA A 92 1.45 0.45 -7.02
C ALA A 92 0.42 0.61 -5.90
N LEU A 93 0.89 0.82 -4.69
CA LEU A 93 0.02 1.10 -3.56
C LEU A 93 -0.54 2.52 -3.66
N PRO A 94 -1.77 2.78 -3.18
CA PRO A 94 -2.37 4.11 -3.27
C PRO A 94 -1.48 5.18 -2.66
N GLY A 95 -1.23 6.26 -3.41
CA GLY A 95 -0.37 7.37 -3.00
C GLY A 95 1.10 7.22 -3.41
N ALA A 96 1.58 6.03 -3.79
CA ALA A 96 2.98 5.80 -4.19
C ALA A 96 3.38 6.65 -5.41
N ASP A 97 2.63 6.51 -6.52
CA ASP A 97 2.90 7.26 -7.76
C ASP A 97 2.78 8.77 -7.55
N ARG A 98 1.76 9.21 -6.80
CA ARG A 98 1.55 10.62 -6.45
C ARG A 98 2.75 11.19 -5.70
N LEU A 99 3.22 10.50 -4.65
CA LEU A 99 4.34 10.95 -3.84
C LEU A 99 5.64 10.99 -4.66
N MET A 100 5.96 9.95 -5.41
CA MET A 100 7.18 9.93 -6.23
C MET A 100 7.17 10.99 -7.33
N LYS A 101 6.03 11.19 -8.00
CA LYS A 101 5.87 12.27 -8.97
C LYS A 101 6.10 13.63 -8.33
N HIS A 102 5.49 13.88 -7.18
CA HIS A 102 5.62 15.13 -6.44
C HIS A 102 7.06 15.42 -6.00
N LEU A 103 7.76 14.43 -5.44
CA LEU A 103 9.18 14.57 -5.06
C LEU A 103 10.04 14.91 -6.29
N HIS A 104 9.81 14.21 -7.41
CA HIS A 104 10.54 14.44 -8.65
C HIS A 104 10.31 15.85 -9.21
N GLU A 105 9.05 16.30 -9.28
CA GLU A 105 8.68 17.63 -9.79
C GLU A 105 9.28 18.78 -8.96
N HIS A 106 9.54 18.54 -7.67
CA HIS A 106 10.16 19.52 -6.78
C HIS A 106 11.67 19.32 -6.62
N GLY A 107 12.28 18.39 -7.36
CA GLY A 107 13.72 18.14 -7.31
C GLY A 107 14.20 17.58 -5.97
N VAL A 108 13.32 16.97 -5.16
CA VAL A 108 13.72 16.27 -3.94
C VAL A 108 14.31 14.92 -4.35
N PRO A 109 15.59 14.63 -4.07
CA PRO A 109 16.20 13.35 -4.40
C PRO A 109 15.56 12.23 -3.59
N PHE A 110 15.32 11.10 -4.24
CA PHE A 110 14.87 9.90 -3.56
C PHE A 110 15.46 8.61 -4.11
N ALA A 111 15.54 7.63 -3.21
CA ALA A 111 16.12 6.32 -3.48
C ALA A 111 15.14 5.18 -3.18
N LEU A 112 15.41 4.03 -3.78
CA LEU A 112 14.77 2.75 -3.46
C LEU A 112 15.80 1.84 -2.77
N ALA A 113 15.47 1.28 -1.62
CA ALA A 113 16.32 0.36 -0.87
C ALA A 113 15.48 -0.83 -0.39
N SER A 114 15.75 -2.04 -0.91
CA SER A 114 14.96 -3.24 -0.59
C SER A 114 15.85 -4.43 -0.21
N ASN A 115 15.36 -5.32 0.65
CA ASN A 115 16.02 -6.60 0.96
C ASN A 115 15.97 -7.61 -0.20
N SER A 116 15.23 -7.30 -1.27
CA SER A 116 15.29 -8.02 -2.55
C SER A 116 16.65 -7.87 -3.23
N LEU A 117 17.03 -8.86 -4.04
CA LEU A 117 18.18 -8.73 -4.95
C LEU A 117 17.90 -7.68 -6.02
N ARG A 118 18.94 -6.97 -6.49
CA ARG A 118 18.80 -5.91 -7.49
C ARG A 118 18.07 -6.37 -8.75
N LYS A 119 18.39 -7.56 -9.27
CA LYS A 119 17.69 -8.12 -10.45
C LYS A 119 16.19 -8.29 -10.22
N ASN A 120 15.79 -8.64 -8.99
CA ASN A 120 14.38 -8.87 -8.64
C ASN A 120 13.66 -7.55 -8.49
N ILE A 121 14.32 -6.52 -7.94
CA ILE A 121 13.80 -5.15 -7.91
C ILE A 121 13.53 -4.67 -9.33
N ASP A 122 14.51 -4.81 -10.24
CA ASP A 122 14.36 -4.37 -11.63
C ASP A 122 13.16 -5.08 -12.32
N GLY A 123 12.95 -6.38 -12.08
CA GLY A 123 11.79 -7.11 -12.61
C GLY A 123 10.45 -6.71 -11.97
N LYS A 124 10.44 -6.25 -10.72
CA LYS A 124 9.22 -5.76 -10.03
C LYS A 124 8.78 -4.39 -10.53
N ILE A 125 9.72 -3.54 -10.94
CA ILE A 125 9.42 -2.18 -11.40
C ILE A 125 9.49 -2.02 -12.92
N SER A 126 9.83 -3.08 -13.69
CA SER A 126 10.07 -2.97 -15.13
C SER A 126 8.86 -2.53 -15.96
N HIS A 127 7.64 -2.82 -15.48
CA HIS A 127 6.38 -2.43 -16.13
C HIS A 127 5.82 -1.12 -15.57
N ARG A 128 6.60 -0.39 -14.77
CA ARG A 128 6.22 0.89 -14.17
C ARG A 128 6.87 2.04 -14.90
N ASP A 129 6.10 2.66 -15.78
CA ASP A 129 6.56 3.76 -16.61
C ASP A 129 7.16 4.90 -15.78
N GLY A 130 8.43 5.19 -16.03
CA GLY A 130 9.15 6.29 -15.40
C GLY A 130 9.65 6.02 -13.97
N TRP A 131 9.39 4.86 -13.35
CA TRP A 131 9.87 4.60 -11.98
C TRP A 131 11.38 4.53 -11.92
N LYS A 132 11.98 3.71 -12.79
CA LYS A 132 13.42 3.47 -12.79
C LYS A 132 14.23 4.75 -13.03
N GLU A 133 13.69 5.65 -13.86
CA GLU A 133 14.31 6.91 -14.25
C GLU A 133 14.17 8.00 -13.18
N ARG A 134 13.16 7.91 -12.30
CA ARG A 134 12.93 8.89 -11.25
C ARG A 134 13.78 8.66 -10.00
N PHE A 135 14.09 7.40 -9.67
CA PHE A 135 14.98 7.10 -8.54
C PHE A 135 16.40 7.56 -8.84
N MET A 136 16.98 8.38 -7.96
CA MET A 136 18.40 8.74 -8.04
C MET A 136 19.28 7.53 -7.75
N VAL A 137 18.84 6.67 -6.83
CA VAL A 137 19.56 5.47 -6.41
C VAL A 137 18.56 4.33 -6.23
N ILE A 138 18.92 3.13 -6.69
CA ILE A 138 18.20 1.90 -6.40
C ILE A 138 19.23 0.92 -5.81
N LEU A 139 18.88 0.27 -4.70
CA LEU A 139 19.74 -0.69 -4.01
C LEU A 139 18.97 -1.97 -3.67
N GLY A 140 19.58 -3.11 -4.02
CA GLY A 140 19.22 -4.41 -3.48
C GLY A 140 20.17 -4.86 -2.36
N SER A 141 19.77 -5.90 -1.63
CA SER A 141 20.57 -6.48 -0.53
C SER A 141 21.93 -7.03 -0.98
N ASP A 142 22.07 -7.41 -2.25
CA ASP A 142 23.31 -7.87 -2.89
C ASP A 142 24.33 -6.75 -3.15
N GLN A 143 23.95 -5.49 -2.90
CA GLN A 143 24.81 -4.32 -3.12
C GLN A 143 25.37 -3.74 -1.81
N VAL A 144 25.13 -4.40 -0.68
CA VAL A 144 25.62 -4.02 0.65
C VAL A 144 26.12 -5.24 1.44
N LYS A 145 26.83 -4.99 2.53
CA LYS A 145 27.40 -6.05 3.37
C LYS A 145 26.31 -6.81 4.14
N SER A 146 25.29 -6.12 4.64
CA SER A 146 24.19 -6.74 5.38
C SER A 146 22.88 -6.02 5.07
N GLY A 147 21.82 -6.78 4.75
CA GLY A 147 20.49 -6.25 4.53
C GLY A 147 19.81 -5.80 5.84
N LYS A 148 18.59 -5.26 5.73
CA LYS A 148 17.75 -4.88 6.88
C LYS A 148 17.58 -6.11 7.80
N PRO A 149 17.70 -5.99 9.13
CA PRO A 149 17.64 -4.76 9.94
C PRO A 149 18.98 -4.01 10.09
N SER A 150 20.05 -4.44 9.42
CA SER A 150 21.29 -3.63 9.36
C SER A 150 21.01 -2.28 8.69
N PRO A 151 21.63 -1.18 9.16
CA PRO A 151 21.45 0.14 8.54
C PRO A 151 22.17 0.29 7.19
N ASP A 152 23.03 -0.67 6.81
CA ASP A 152 23.95 -0.55 5.66
C ASP A 152 23.28 -0.12 4.36
N ILE A 153 22.08 -0.67 4.04
CA ILE A 153 21.38 -0.34 2.79
C ILE A 153 20.90 1.11 2.75
N PHE A 154 20.45 1.65 3.89
CA PHE A 154 19.99 3.03 3.97
C PHE A 154 21.19 3.99 4.02
N LEU A 155 22.24 3.65 4.75
CA LEU A 155 23.49 4.43 4.78
C LEU A 155 24.13 4.51 3.39
N GLU A 156 24.15 3.41 2.64
CA GLU A 156 24.66 3.40 1.26
C GLU A 156 23.75 4.20 0.32
N ALA A 157 22.44 4.17 0.48
CA ALA A 157 21.51 5.02 -0.28
C ALA A 157 21.79 6.51 -0.04
N ALA A 158 21.87 6.94 1.22
CA ALA A 158 22.17 8.33 1.59
C ALA A 158 23.53 8.78 1.04
N LYS A 159 24.56 7.93 1.19
CA LYS A 159 25.89 8.18 0.63
C LYS A 159 25.87 8.37 -0.89
N ARG A 160 25.15 7.53 -1.63
CA ARG A 160 25.05 7.65 -3.11
C ARG A 160 24.22 8.84 -3.56
N MET A 161 23.26 9.28 -2.75
CA MET A 161 22.54 10.54 -2.97
C MET A 161 23.37 11.78 -2.56
N GLY A 162 24.45 11.60 -1.79
CA GLY A 162 25.27 12.70 -1.28
C GLY A 162 24.58 13.49 -0.15
N VAL A 163 23.71 12.82 0.62
CA VAL A 163 22.91 13.44 1.69
C VAL A 163 23.30 12.83 3.04
N ASP A 164 23.39 13.67 4.08
CA ASP A 164 23.63 13.20 5.44
C ASP A 164 22.43 12.36 5.93
N PRO A 165 22.65 11.17 6.53
CA PRO A 165 21.57 10.34 7.06
C PRO A 165 20.58 11.08 7.98
N SER A 166 21.02 12.08 8.77
CA SER A 166 20.12 12.83 9.65
C SER A 166 19.09 13.69 8.89
N HIS A 167 19.32 13.93 7.59
CA HIS A 167 18.41 14.63 6.68
C HIS A 167 17.67 13.68 5.72
N CYS A 168 17.73 12.37 5.96
CA CYS A 168 16.97 11.38 5.21
C CYS A 168 15.69 10.97 5.94
N LEU A 169 14.62 10.78 5.17
CA LEU A 169 13.36 10.18 5.61
C LEU A 169 13.19 8.80 4.96
N VAL A 170 13.12 7.77 5.77
CA VAL A 170 12.78 6.41 5.33
C VAL A 170 11.27 6.23 5.38
N ILE A 171 10.69 5.64 4.33
CA ILE A 171 9.29 5.20 4.29
C ILE A 171 9.28 3.68 4.13
N GLU A 172 8.67 2.99 5.10
CA GLU A 172 8.80 1.54 5.30
C GLU A 172 7.52 0.91 5.86
N ASP A 173 7.19 -0.32 5.46
CA ASP A 173 6.03 -1.05 5.95
C ASP A 173 6.39 -2.14 6.96
N SER A 174 7.67 -2.50 7.08
CA SER A 174 8.12 -3.60 7.93
C SER A 174 8.87 -3.12 9.17
N LEU A 175 8.67 -3.81 10.31
CA LEU A 175 9.42 -3.50 11.53
C LEU A 175 10.93 -3.70 11.36
N VAL A 176 11.33 -4.65 10.51
CA VAL A 176 12.73 -4.92 10.17
C VAL A 176 13.36 -3.70 9.49
N GLY A 177 12.66 -3.10 8.54
CA GLY A 177 13.11 -1.91 7.85
C GLY A 177 13.04 -0.64 8.69
N VAL A 178 12.00 -0.50 9.52
CA VAL A 178 11.91 0.60 10.50
C VAL A 178 13.12 0.57 11.43
N LYS A 179 13.49 -0.59 11.97
CA LYS A 179 14.69 -0.77 12.81
C LYS A 179 15.97 -0.37 12.07
N ALA A 180 16.11 -0.77 10.80
CA ALA A 180 17.25 -0.38 9.97
C ALA A 180 17.33 1.14 9.75
N GLY A 181 16.21 1.80 9.46
CA GLY A 181 16.15 3.25 9.27
C GLY A 181 16.52 4.01 10.56
N LYS A 182 15.99 3.57 11.71
CA LYS A 182 16.37 4.14 13.01
C LYS A 182 17.84 3.89 13.35
N ALA A 183 18.37 2.69 13.09
CA ALA A 183 19.78 2.37 13.29
C ALA A 183 20.71 3.18 12.37
N ALA A 184 20.23 3.65 11.23
CA ALA A 184 20.96 4.53 10.31
C ALA A 184 20.96 6.01 10.75
N GLY A 185 20.29 6.35 11.87
CA GLY A 185 20.16 7.73 12.34
C GLY A 185 19.12 8.57 11.56
N MET A 186 18.25 7.91 10.80
CA MET A 186 17.27 8.57 9.93
C MET A 186 15.92 8.78 10.61
N LYS A 187 15.12 9.68 10.04
CA LYS A 187 13.68 9.75 10.33
C LYS A 187 12.96 8.62 9.62
N VAL A 188 11.92 8.06 10.24
CA VAL A 188 11.16 6.94 9.67
C VAL A 188 9.67 7.18 9.76
N VAL A 189 8.99 7.06 8.62
CA VAL A 189 7.54 6.92 8.52
C VAL A 189 7.23 5.45 8.28
N ALA A 190 6.49 4.83 9.20
CA ALA A 190 5.99 3.48 9.04
C ALA A 190 4.64 3.50 8.31
N VAL A 191 4.43 2.56 7.38
CA VAL A 191 3.15 2.32 6.70
C VAL A 191 2.82 0.83 6.78
N PRO A 192 2.47 0.29 7.98
CA PRO A 192 2.44 -1.15 8.21
C PRO A 192 1.49 -1.88 7.26
N SER A 193 1.97 -2.96 6.63
CA SER A 193 1.12 -3.85 5.83
C SER A 193 0.05 -4.55 6.67
N LEU A 194 0.36 -4.83 7.94
CA LEU A 194 -0.53 -5.48 8.91
C LEU A 194 -0.81 -4.56 10.10
N GLN A 195 -2.02 -4.01 10.15
CA GLN A 195 -2.44 -3.09 11.22
C GLN A 195 -2.52 -3.72 12.62
N ILE A 196 -2.55 -5.06 12.72
CA ILE A 196 -2.55 -5.77 14.02
C ILE A 196 -1.27 -5.47 14.82
N GLU A 197 -0.18 -5.10 14.15
CA GLU A 197 1.13 -4.95 14.78
C GLU A 197 1.52 -3.49 15.05
N ILE A 198 0.57 -2.55 14.94
CA ILE A 198 0.87 -1.10 14.96
C ILE A 198 1.66 -0.65 16.21
N ASP A 199 1.40 -1.27 17.36
CA ASP A 199 2.12 -1.00 18.62
C ASP A 199 3.62 -1.32 18.53
N SER A 200 3.99 -2.27 17.67
CA SER A 200 5.37 -2.66 17.41
C SER A 200 6.14 -1.60 16.63
N TYR A 201 5.45 -0.67 15.97
CA TYR A 201 6.03 0.41 15.17
C TYR A 201 6.27 1.69 15.97
N SER A 202 6.09 1.68 17.30
CA SER A 202 6.27 2.82 18.21
C SER A 202 7.65 3.51 18.16
N ILE A 203 8.66 2.86 17.56
CA ILE A 203 9.99 3.45 17.33
C ILE A 203 10.07 4.35 16.09
N ALA A 204 9.07 4.32 15.20
CA ALA A 204 8.97 5.20 14.04
C ALA A 204 8.62 6.63 14.48
N ASP A 205 9.04 7.62 13.69
CA ASP A 205 8.72 9.03 13.95
C ASP A 205 7.26 9.37 13.57
N SER A 206 6.65 8.60 12.66
CA SER A 206 5.23 8.66 12.32
C SER A 206 4.75 7.30 11.82
N ILE A 207 3.46 7.01 12.02
CA ILE A 207 2.81 5.79 11.53
C ILE A 207 1.60 6.24 10.71
N LEU A 208 1.52 5.78 9.46
CA LEU A 208 0.41 6.01 8.54
C LEU A 208 -0.24 4.68 8.21
N HIS A 209 -1.51 4.73 7.79
CA HIS A 209 -2.21 3.55 7.27
C HIS A 209 -2.08 3.43 5.76
N SER A 210 -1.85 4.55 5.07
CA SER A 210 -1.73 4.65 3.63
C SER A 210 -0.79 5.80 3.26
N LEU A 211 -0.10 5.69 2.12
CA LEU A 211 0.69 6.80 1.59
C LEU A 211 -0.18 8.00 1.16
N LEU A 212 -1.50 7.81 1.02
CA LEU A 212 -2.46 8.91 0.83
C LEU A 212 -2.53 9.87 2.01
N GLU A 213 -2.19 9.40 3.22
CA GLU A 213 -2.17 10.22 4.45
C GLU A 213 -0.89 11.06 4.60
N PHE A 214 0.13 10.80 3.77
CA PHE A 214 1.42 11.45 3.88
C PHE A 214 1.30 12.96 3.66
N GLN A 215 1.83 13.74 4.59
CA GLN A 215 1.88 15.21 4.57
C GLN A 215 3.36 15.67 4.50
N PRO A 216 3.88 16.01 3.30
CA PRO A 216 5.29 16.36 3.11
C PRO A 216 5.75 17.52 3.99
N GLU A 217 4.88 18.49 4.24
CA GLU A 217 5.17 19.69 5.02
C GLU A 217 5.53 19.42 6.48
N LEU A 218 5.07 18.31 7.06
CA LEU A 218 5.48 17.88 8.41
C LEU A 218 6.97 17.54 8.50
N TRP A 219 7.60 17.29 7.35
CA TRP A 219 8.99 16.90 7.16
C TRP A 219 9.81 17.98 6.44
N GLY A 220 9.29 19.21 6.36
CA GLY A 220 9.95 20.30 5.64
C GLY A 220 9.98 20.15 4.11
N LEU A 221 9.29 19.14 3.57
CA LEU A 221 9.18 18.93 2.13
C LEU A 221 8.08 19.81 1.53
N PRO A 222 8.12 20.11 0.21
CA PRO A 222 7.08 20.91 -0.44
C PRO A 222 5.68 20.32 -0.28
N HIS A 223 4.69 21.14 0.09
CA HIS A 223 3.31 20.67 0.31
C HIS A 223 2.66 20.21 -1.01
N PHE A 224 1.75 19.24 -0.90
CA PHE A 224 0.87 18.87 -2.00
C PHE A 224 -0.13 20.01 -2.33
N ARG A 225 -0.47 20.19 -3.61
CA ARG A 225 -1.39 21.25 -4.10
C ARG A 225 -2.61 20.71 -4.85
N ASP A 226 -2.79 19.41 -4.82
CA ASP A 226 -3.82 18.66 -5.57
C ASP A 226 -5.03 18.26 -4.71
N TRP A 227 -5.06 18.69 -3.45
CA TRP A 227 -6.25 18.64 -2.62
C TRP A 227 -7.31 19.62 -3.15
N ILE A 228 -8.55 19.13 -3.25
CA ILE A 228 -9.72 19.92 -3.63
C ILE A 228 -10.64 19.95 -2.41
N ASP A 229 -10.67 21.11 -1.74
CA ASP A 229 -11.22 21.24 -0.40
C ASP A 229 -10.63 20.17 0.54
N ASN A 230 -11.45 19.24 1.04
CA ASN A 230 -11.02 18.16 1.93
C ASN A 230 -10.87 16.80 1.22
N ALA A 231 -10.84 16.76 -0.11
CA ALA A 231 -10.77 15.52 -0.88
C ALA A 231 -9.57 15.50 -1.85
N LEU A 232 -8.90 14.35 -1.91
CA LEU A 232 -7.78 14.07 -2.81
C LEU A 232 -8.27 13.15 -3.94
N PRO A 233 -8.18 13.55 -5.22
CA PRO A 233 -8.41 12.63 -6.35
C PRO A 233 -7.47 11.44 -6.29
N ILE A 234 -8.00 10.24 -6.50
CA ILE A 234 -7.22 9.00 -6.55
C ILE A 234 -7.48 8.25 -7.86
N GLU A 235 -6.57 7.34 -8.22
CA GLU A 235 -6.87 6.35 -9.24
C GLU A 235 -8.11 5.54 -8.82
N PRO A 236 -9.10 5.35 -9.70
CA PRO A 236 -10.32 4.66 -9.34
C PRO A 236 -10.09 3.25 -8.79
N ILE A 237 -10.65 2.97 -7.62
CA ILE A 237 -10.61 1.64 -7.01
C ILE A 237 -12.01 1.03 -7.10
N HIS A 238 -12.10 -0.13 -7.75
CA HIS A 238 -13.36 -0.84 -7.96
C HIS A 238 -13.56 -1.93 -6.92
N LEU A 239 -14.75 -1.95 -6.33
CA LEU A 239 -15.18 -2.94 -5.35
C LEU A 239 -16.51 -3.53 -5.77
N SER A 240 -16.66 -4.82 -5.54
CA SER A 240 -17.92 -5.54 -5.73
C SER A 240 -18.09 -6.50 -4.56
N GLY A 241 -19.31 -6.63 -4.07
CA GLY A 241 -19.63 -7.61 -3.05
C GLY A 241 -21.06 -7.49 -2.57
N VAL A 242 -21.38 -8.28 -1.56
CA VAL A 242 -22.72 -8.32 -0.97
C VAL A 242 -22.81 -7.21 0.06
N PHE A 243 -23.66 -6.22 -0.19
CA PHE A 243 -24.00 -5.20 0.78
C PHE A 243 -25.04 -5.75 1.76
N SER A 244 -24.88 -5.47 3.06
CA SER A 244 -25.83 -5.85 4.10
C SER A 244 -25.56 -5.02 5.35
N ASN A 245 -26.61 -4.45 5.95
CA ASN A 245 -26.54 -3.66 7.19
C ASN A 245 -25.47 -2.55 7.17
N GLY A 246 -25.42 -1.76 6.10
CA GLY A 246 -24.46 -0.65 5.97
C GLY A 246 -23.01 -1.09 5.70
N HIS A 247 -22.77 -2.38 5.45
CA HIS A 247 -21.44 -2.92 5.23
C HIS A 247 -21.36 -3.70 3.92
N LEU A 248 -20.21 -3.60 3.24
CA LEU A 248 -19.91 -4.40 2.05
C LEU A 248 -19.04 -5.60 2.43
N GLN A 249 -19.48 -6.79 2.05
CA GLN A 249 -18.72 -8.03 2.19
C GLN A 249 -18.10 -8.39 0.84
N ILE A 250 -16.78 -8.24 0.73
CA ILE A 250 -16.02 -8.64 -0.45
C ILE A 250 -15.51 -10.07 -0.31
N ALA A 251 -15.43 -10.80 -1.42
CA ALA A 251 -14.85 -12.13 -1.42
C ALA A 251 -13.31 -12.05 -1.26
N ASP A 252 -12.75 -12.84 -0.34
CA ASP A 252 -11.31 -12.83 0.00
C ASP A 252 -10.38 -13.18 -1.18
N ASN A 253 -10.90 -13.78 -2.26
CA ASN A 253 -10.12 -14.28 -3.41
C ASN A 253 -10.70 -13.90 -4.79
N GLY A 254 -11.46 -12.80 -4.89
CA GLY A 254 -12.02 -12.30 -6.14
C GLY A 254 -11.08 -11.35 -6.92
N PRO A 255 -11.40 -11.02 -8.19
CA PRO A 255 -10.64 -10.05 -9.00
C PRO A 255 -10.66 -8.61 -8.45
N SER A 256 -11.54 -8.32 -7.49
CA SER A 256 -11.72 -7.01 -6.82
C SER A 256 -11.03 -6.98 -5.44
N PHE A 257 -9.76 -7.41 -5.35
CA PHE A 257 -9.05 -7.50 -4.07
C PHE A 257 -8.41 -6.15 -3.67
N LEU A 258 -8.72 -5.67 -2.46
CA LEU A 258 -8.14 -4.47 -1.87
C LEU A 258 -6.79 -4.77 -1.18
N PRO A 259 -5.69 -4.05 -1.50
CA PRO A 259 -4.46 -4.09 -0.71
C PRO A 259 -4.72 -3.81 0.78
N ASP A 260 -3.94 -4.43 1.66
CA ASP A 260 -4.17 -4.31 3.10
C ASP A 260 -3.97 -2.88 3.63
N GLN A 261 -3.11 -2.12 2.95
CA GLN A 261 -2.76 -0.72 3.17
C GLN A 261 -3.82 0.29 2.66
N ILE A 262 -4.99 -0.18 2.20
CA ILE A 262 -6.12 0.71 1.89
C ILE A 262 -6.99 0.92 3.13
N TRP A 263 -6.86 2.08 3.75
CA TRP A 263 -7.55 2.43 4.99
C TRP A 263 -7.92 3.91 4.99
N GLY A 264 -9.03 4.24 5.64
CA GLY A 264 -9.49 5.61 5.83
C GLY A 264 -10.85 5.86 5.19
N LEU A 265 -11.14 7.13 4.97
CA LEU A 265 -12.41 7.59 4.39
C LEU A 265 -12.23 7.87 2.91
N TYR A 266 -13.14 7.34 2.11
CA TYR A 266 -13.17 7.47 0.67
C TYR A 266 -14.52 7.97 0.21
N ILE A 267 -14.51 8.69 -0.91
CA ILE A 267 -15.71 9.14 -1.60
C ILE A 267 -15.81 8.44 -2.93
N GLY A 268 -17.04 8.12 -3.32
CA GLY A 268 -17.26 7.27 -4.48
C GLY A 268 -18.69 7.25 -4.98
N TRP A 269 -18.88 6.37 -5.94
CA TRP A 269 -20.16 6.09 -6.56
C TRP A 269 -20.53 4.63 -6.32
N ALA A 270 -21.76 4.43 -5.89
CA ALA A 270 -22.34 3.14 -5.55
C ALA A 270 -23.47 2.80 -6.51
N LYS A 271 -23.59 1.54 -6.90
CA LYS A 271 -24.67 1.03 -7.74
C LYS A 271 -25.07 -0.37 -7.28
N PHE A 272 -26.36 -0.56 -7.04
CA PHE A 272 -26.97 -1.89 -6.94
C PHE A 272 -27.40 -2.38 -8.32
N ASP A 273 -27.44 -3.69 -8.54
CA ASP A 273 -27.86 -4.27 -9.81
C ASP A 273 -29.27 -3.81 -10.20
N GLY A 274 -29.38 -3.20 -11.39
CA GLY A 274 -30.65 -2.63 -11.88
C GLY A 274 -31.08 -1.29 -11.27
N HIS A 275 -30.29 -0.70 -10.37
CA HIS A 275 -30.60 0.58 -9.71
C HIS A 275 -29.80 1.77 -10.26
N LYS A 276 -30.25 2.98 -9.89
CA LYS A 276 -29.55 4.24 -10.15
C LYS A 276 -28.22 4.27 -9.38
N VAL A 277 -27.21 4.89 -9.99
CA VAL A 277 -25.93 5.18 -9.34
C VAL A 277 -26.10 6.34 -8.36
N SER A 278 -25.65 6.14 -7.12
CA SER A 278 -25.76 7.09 -6.01
C SER A 278 -24.38 7.49 -5.50
N LYS A 279 -24.27 8.68 -4.93
CA LYS A 279 -23.07 9.11 -4.18
C LYS A 279 -22.92 8.30 -2.90
N ALA A 280 -21.68 8.02 -2.51
CA ALA A 280 -21.39 7.28 -1.29
C ALA A 280 -20.12 7.79 -0.59
N VAL A 281 -20.13 7.65 0.74
CA VAL A 281 -18.94 7.69 1.60
C VAL A 281 -18.65 6.27 2.05
N ILE A 282 -17.38 5.88 1.94
CA ILE A 282 -16.91 4.55 2.27
C ILE A 282 -15.83 4.68 3.33
N SER A 283 -16.04 4.02 4.46
CA SER A 283 -15.03 3.84 5.49
C SER A 283 -14.40 2.46 5.31
N LEU A 284 -13.08 2.45 5.06
CA LEU A 284 -12.28 1.25 4.91
C LEU A 284 -11.38 1.09 6.13
N GLY A 285 -11.59 0.01 6.87
CA GLY A 285 -10.84 -0.29 8.07
C GLY A 285 -10.67 -1.79 8.33
N TRP A 286 -10.23 -2.09 9.54
CA TRP A 286 -10.06 -3.46 10.03
C TRP A 286 -10.79 -3.66 11.34
N SER A 287 -11.48 -4.78 11.48
CA SER A 287 -11.93 -5.31 12.76
C SER A 287 -10.85 -6.24 13.29
N LEU A 288 -10.22 -5.85 14.40
CA LEU A 288 -9.17 -6.61 15.07
C LEU A 288 -9.81 -7.61 16.03
N GLY A 289 -9.92 -8.87 15.59
CA GLY A 289 -10.34 -9.99 16.44
C GLY A 289 -9.14 -10.72 17.04
N CYS A 290 -9.36 -11.46 18.14
CA CYS A 290 -8.32 -12.22 18.87
C CYS A 290 -7.54 -13.22 18.00
N CYS A 291 -8.11 -13.70 16.88
CA CYS A 291 -7.52 -14.76 16.06
C CYS A 291 -7.36 -14.42 14.56
N LYS A 292 -8.12 -13.45 14.04
CA LYS A 292 -8.09 -13.01 12.64
C LYS A 292 -8.53 -11.55 12.52
N SER A 293 -7.80 -10.76 11.74
CA SER A 293 -8.30 -9.46 11.26
C SER A 293 -9.31 -9.70 10.14
N LYS A 294 -10.40 -8.93 10.15
CA LYS A 294 -11.38 -8.91 9.04
C LYS A 294 -11.51 -7.49 8.52
N ARG A 295 -11.44 -7.32 7.20
CA ARG A 295 -11.70 -6.02 6.57
C ARG A 295 -13.12 -5.56 6.89
N LYS A 296 -13.24 -4.33 7.39
CA LYS A 296 -14.52 -3.65 7.65
C LYS A 296 -14.69 -2.59 6.56
N ILE A 297 -15.73 -2.74 5.74
CA ILE A 297 -16.08 -1.78 4.69
C ILE A 297 -17.48 -1.26 5.04
N GLN A 298 -17.55 -0.08 5.64
CA GLN A 298 -18.82 0.59 5.92
C GLN A 298 -19.14 1.53 4.76
N VAL A 299 -20.38 1.48 4.26
CA VAL A 299 -20.84 2.27 3.13
C VAL A 299 -22.05 3.09 3.57
N CYS A 300 -22.03 4.39 3.31
CA CYS A 300 -23.13 5.31 3.53
C CYS A 300 -23.54 5.93 2.20
N ILE A 301 -24.77 5.70 1.76
CA ILE A 301 -25.35 6.30 0.56
C ILE A 301 -25.85 7.70 0.90
N LEU A 302 -25.50 8.70 0.10
CA LEU A 302 -25.85 10.11 0.38
C LEU A 302 -27.18 10.54 -0.24
N ASP A 303 -27.59 9.89 -1.33
CA ASP A 303 -28.76 10.30 -2.14
C ASP A 303 -30.05 9.52 -1.82
N GLY A 304 -30.07 8.68 -0.78
CA GLY A 304 -31.19 7.78 -0.49
C GLY A 304 -31.55 7.70 1.01
N ASN A 305 -32.77 7.27 1.31
CA ASN A 305 -33.14 6.88 2.67
C ASN A 305 -32.35 5.61 3.04
N ASP A 306 -31.74 5.59 4.23
CA ASP A 306 -31.13 4.42 4.89
C ASP A 306 -32.18 3.34 5.24
N GLU A 307 -33.03 2.94 4.29
CA GLU A 307 -33.97 1.84 4.47
C GLU A 307 -33.25 0.52 4.22
N ASN A 308 -32.70 0.01 5.32
CA ASN A 308 -32.52 -1.38 5.75
C ASN A 308 -32.79 -2.52 4.74
N GLU A 309 -31.87 -3.50 4.82
CA GLU A 309 -32.06 -4.92 4.48
C GLU A 309 -32.22 -5.31 3.01
N TYR A 310 -31.13 -5.24 2.26
CA TYR A 310 -30.96 -6.14 1.11
C TYR A 310 -29.59 -6.79 1.16
N ASP A 311 -29.54 -8.12 1.20
CA ASP A 311 -28.38 -8.90 0.75
C ASP A 311 -28.34 -8.78 -0.78
N ALA A 312 -27.79 -7.66 -1.26
CA ALA A 312 -27.74 -7.33 -2.68
C ALA A 312 -26.30 -7.14 -3.14
N GLU A 313 -26.04 -7.57 -4.38
CA GLU A 313 -24.77 -7.26 -5.03
C GLU A 313 -24.67 -5.75 -5.27
N MET A 314 -23.54 -5.20 -4.88
CA MET A 314 -23.24 -3.78 -4.94
C MET A 314 -21.88 -3.57 -5.57
N HIS A 315 -21.84 -2.64 -6.52
CA HIS A 315 -20.62 -2.18 -7.17
C HIS A 315 -20.29 -0.77 -6.69
N ILE A 316 -19.04 -0.55 -6.27
CA ILE A 316 -18.54 0.74 -5.80
C ILE A 316 -17.30 1.12 -6.60
N VAL A 317 -17.19 2.41 -6.91
CA VAL A 317 -15.95 3.03 -7.39
C VAL A 317 -15.55 4.13 -6.45
N LEU A 318 -14.40 3.97 -5.81
CA LEU A 318 -13.76 5.01 -5.03
C LEU A 318 -13.02 5.93 -5.98
N VAL A 319 -13.22 7.24 -5.86
CA VAL A 319 -12.60 8.26 -6.74
C VAL A 319 -11.85 9.33 -5.97
N GLY A 320 -12.07 9.42 -4.65
CA GLY A 320 -11.34 10.34 -3.81
C GLY A 320 -11.07 9.77 -2.43
N PHE A 321 -10.00 10.27 -1.82
CA PHE A 321 -9.66 10.06 -0.42
C PHE A 321 -10.01 11.31 0.39
N LEU A 322 -10.76 11.16 1.48
CA LEU A 322 -11.22 12.28 2.29
C LEU A 322 -10.24 12.53 3.45
N GLN A 323 -9.74 13.75 3.56
CA GLN A 323 -8.94 14.15 4.71
C GLN A 323 -9.86 14.44 5.90
N ARG A 324 -9.74 13.66 6.97
CA ARG A 324 -10.34 14.00 8.25
C ARG A 324 -9.39 14.97 8.98
N SER A 325 -9.89 16.09 9.49
CA SER A 325 -9.09 16.97 10.35
C SER A 325 -8.76 16.21 11.63
N ILE A 326 -7.53 15.68 11.72
CA ILE A 326 -7.06 14.97 12.90
C ILE A 326 -6.84 16.02 13.99
N ARG A 327 -7.82 16.20 14.89
CA ARG A 327 -7.55 16.86 16.17
C ARG A 327 -6.67 15.90 16.98
N ALA A 328 -5.49 16.38 17.38
CA ALA A 328 -4.50 15.61 18.12
C ALA A 328 -5.14 14.88 19.32
N GLY A 329 -5.23 13.55 19.24
CA GLY A 329 -5.78 12.70 20.29
C GLY A 329 -6.52 11.49 19.75
N ASN A 330 -5.82 10.35 19.65
CA ASN A 330 -6.34 8.98 19.52
C ASN A 330 -7.42 8.75 18.44
N ILE A 331 -7.02 8.58 17.18
CA ILE A 331 -7.85 8.04 16.09
C ILE A 331 -7.22 6.76 15.54
N LEU A 332 -6.77 5.86 16.41
CA LEU A 332 -6.34 4.53 15.96
C LEU A 332 -7.52 3.60 15.68
N ASN A 333 -8.73 3.90 16.19
CA ASN A 333 -9.77 2.87 16.29
C ASN A 333 -11.17 3.25 15.80
N ASN A 334 -11.49 4.50 15.44
CA ASN A 334 -12.86 4.82 15.00
C ASN A 334 -12.94 5.60 13.67
N LEU A 335 -13.24 4.86 12.60
CA LEU A 335 -13.57 5.37 11.27
C LEU A 335 -15.08 5.40 11.01
N ASP A 336 -15.92 5.45 12.04
CA ASP A 336 -17.35 5.65 11.85
C ASP A 336 -17.58 6.95 11.06
N ILE A 337 -18.43 6.85 10.04
CA ILE A 337 -18.80 7.95 9.15
C ILE A 337 -19.70 8.90 9.92
N VAL A 338 -19.29 10.18 10.03
CA VAL A 338 -20.09 11.24 10.68
C VAL A 338 -20.73 12.17 9.66
N ASP A 339 -21.66 13.02 10.09
CA ASP A 339 -22.40 13.91 9.19
C ASP A 339 -21.50 14.97 8.50
N GLU A 340 -20.38 15.34 9.13
CA GLU A 340 -19.36 16.19 8.51
C GLU A 340 -18.68 15.50 7.31
N ASP A 341 -18.44 14.18 7.41
CA ASP A 341 -17.85 13.39 6.32
C ASP A 341 -18.84 13.30 5.15
N LYS A 342 -20.12 13.04 5.44
CA LYS A 342 -21.21 13.00 4.45
C LYS A 342 -21.33 14.33 3.69
N SER A 343 -21.31 15.44 4.43
CA SER A 343 -21.42 16.78 3.87
C SER A 343 -20.21 17.13 2.98
N SER A 344 -19.01 16.81 3.45
CA SER A 344 -17.77 17.02 2.68
C SER A 344 -17.73 16.17 1.41
N ALA A 345 -18.20 14.93 1.50
CA ALA A 345 -18.25 14.03 0.36
C ALA A 345 -19.30 14.43 -0.68
N ASP A 346 -20.49 14.84 -0.26
CA ASP A 346 -21.53 15.29 -1.18
C ASP A 346 -21.05 16.49 -2.02
N ALA A 347 -20.40 17.45 -1.35
CA ALA A 347 -19.77 18.60 -1.97
C ALA A 347 -18.67 18.19 -2.96
N ALA A 348 -17.72 17.34 -2.52
CA ALA A 348 -16.61 16.90 -3.35
C ALA A 348 -17.05 16.12 -4.60
N LEU A 349 -18.05 15.23 -4.49
CA LEU A 349 -18.55 14.43 -5.62
C LEU A 349 -19.26 15.25 -6.71
N ASN A 350 -19.55 16.53 -6.45
CA ASN A 350 -20.05 17.47 -7.47
C ASN A 350 -18.92 18.14 -8.29
N ILE A 351 -17.65 17.97 -7.90
CA ILE A 351 -16.49 18.59 -8.56
C ILE A 351 -15.95 17.64 -9.64
N ALA A 352 -15.58 18.17 -10.80
CA ALA A 352 -15.26 17.41 -12.01
C ALA A 352 -14.30 16.21 -11.83
N PRO A 353 -13.19 16.28 -11.05
CA PRO A 353 -12.30 15.14 -10.87
C PRO A 353 -12.94 13.92 -10.18
N PHE A 354 -13.99 14.15 -9.39
CA PHE A 354 -14.72 13.12 -8.65
C PHE A 354 -16.08 12.80 -9.27
N SER A 355 -16.50 13.56 -10.29
CA SER A 355 -17.86 13.50 -10.80
C SER A 355 -18.14 12.23 -11.60
N LYS A 356 -19.41 11.87 -11.68
CA LYS A 356 -19.91 10.73 -12.45
C LYS A 356 -19.54 10.80 -13.94
N GLU A 357 -19.39 12.00 -14.50
CA GLU A 357 -19.07 12.19 -15.92
C GLU A 357 -17.65 11.73 -16.25
N SER A 358 -16.73 11.83 -15.30
CA SER A 358 -15.36 11.33 -15.39
C SER A 358 -15.29 9.79 -15.36
N LEU A 359 -16.41 9.12 -15.07
CA LEU A 359 -16.54 7.66 -14.97
C LEU A 359 -17.43 7.04 -16.06
N ARG A 360 -17.72 7.73 -17.18
CA ARG A 360 -18.65 7.24 -18.22
C ARG A 360 -18.37 5.81 -18.70
N ASN A 361 -17.10 5.40 -18.79
CA ASN A 361 -16.69 4.04 -19.18
C ASN A 361 -17.00 2.97 -18.11
N PHE A 362 -17.12 3.34 -16.83
CA PHE A 362 -17.53 2.41 -15.76
C PHE A 362 -19.05 2.25 -15.68
N LEU A 363 -19.80 3.30 -16.05
CA LEU A 363 -21.26 3.36 -15.87
C LEU A 363 -22.02 2.65 -17.00
N GLN A 364 -21.41 2.56 -18.17
CA GLN A 364 -21.84 1.72 -19.27
C GLN A 364 -21.21 0.35 -19.04
N GLY A 365 -21.95 -0.58 -18.41
CA GLY A 365 -21.48 -1.95 -18.20
C GLY A 365 -20.95 -2.55 -19.49
N HIS A 366 -19.90 -3.37 -19.41
CA HIS A 366 -19.26 -4.01 -20.57
C HIS A 366 -20.31 -4.58 -21.53
N THR A 367 -20.45 -3.94 -22.68
CA THR A 367 -20.95 -4.54 -23.91
C THR A 367 -19.85 -4.39 -24.94
N ASP A 368 -18.73 -5.10 -24.74
CA ASP A 368 -17.76 -5.33 -25.81
C ASP A 368 -18.19 -6.61 -26.56
N GLU A 369 -19.32 -6.50 -27.27
CA GLU A 369 -19.46 -7.15 -28.58
C GLU A 369 -19.23 -6.05 -29.61
N ASP A 370 -17.98 -5.82 -30.01
CA ASP A 370 -17.68 -5.46 -31.39
C ASP A 370 -16.17 -5.58 -31.69
N ASN A 371 -15.88 -6.64 -32.45
CA ASN A 371 -14.93 -6.68 -33.56
C ASN A 371 -13.43 -6.57 -33.28
N PHE A 372 -12.87 -7.69 -32.83
CA PHE A 372 -11.60 -8.17 -33.40
C PHE A 372 -11.87 -8.91 -34.72
N ALA A 373 -11.40 -8.35 -35.83
CA ALA A 373 -10.54 -9.02 -36.83
C ALA A 373 -10.52 -8.26 -38.18
N PRO A 374 -9.46 -8.43 -39.01
CA PRO A 374 -8.08 -8.81 -38.72
C PRO A 374 -7.09 -7.63 -38.75
#